data_AF-A0A932ZWM9-F1
#
_entry.id   AF-A0A932ZWM9-F1
#
_cell.length_a   1.000
_cell.length_b   1.000
_cell.length_c   1.000
_cell.angle_alpha   90.00
_cell.angle_beta   90.00
_cell.angle_gamma   90.00
#
_symmetry.space_group_name_H-M   'P 1'
#
loop_
_entity.id
_entity.type
_entity.pdbx_description
1 polymer ?
#
loop_
_entity_poly.entity_id
_entity_poly.type
_entity_poly.pdbx_seq_one_letter_code
_entity_poly.pdbx_strand_id
1 'polypeptide(L)'
;VLEETGYHVRPVELVGVHHIVRNESGNTTIAFLFRCELVNEVQQPITATEIVETLWLTQDEIMARISEHRSQTTTTRFKNYFSGARYPLDMVTQLTT
;
A
#
# COMPACT_ATOMS: atom_id res chain seq x y z
N VAL A 1 -6.77 2.97 3.44
CA VAL A 1 -6.13 4.31 3.50
C VAL A 1 -6.89 5.27 4.40
N LEU A 2 -8.10 5.76 4.07
CA LEU A 2 -8.81 6.71 4.94
C LEU A 2 -9.00 6.17 6.36
N GLU A 3 -9.51 4.95 6.47
CA GLU A 3 -9.76 4.28 7.77
C GLU A 3 -8.49 4.17 8.63
N GLU A 4 -7.34 3.86 8.01
CA GLU A 4 -6.07 3.60 8.67
C GLU A 4 -5.22 4.87 8.90
N THR A 5 -5.37 5.90 8.08
CA THR A 5 -4.46 7.06 8.08
C THR A 5 -5.14 8.40 8.31
N GLY A 6 -6.46 8.47 8.14
CA GLY A 6 -7.22 9.71 8.13
C GLY A 6 -7.13 10.51 6.82
N TYR A 7 -6.28 10.13 5.87
CA TYR A 7 -6.11 10.88 4.62
C TYR A 7 -6.99 10.36 3.49
N HIS A 8 -7.56 11.31 2.76
CA HIS A 8 -8.20 11.04 1.47
C HIS A 8 -7.14 10.96 0.38
N VAL A 9 -7.13 9.84 -0.34
CA VAL A 9 -6.22 9.62 -1.46
C VAL A 9 -6.95 9.19 -2.71
N ARG A 10 -6.37 9.51 -3.85
CA ARG A 10 -6.80 9.04 -5.18
C ARG A 10 -5.70 8.16 -5.76
N PRO A 11 -5.99 6.89 -6.14
CA PRO A 11 -5.06 6.08 -6.92
C PRO A 11 -4.76 6.77 -8.24
N VAL A 12 -3.51 6.71 -8.69
CA VAL A 12 -3.05 7.33 -9.94
C VAL A 12 -2.34 6.36 -10.87
N GLU A 13 -1.66 5.36 -10.32
CA GLU A 13 -0.95 4.33 -11.09
C GLU A 13 -1.00 3.00 -10.32
N LEU A 14 -1.03 1.88 -11.05
CA LEU A 14 -0.75 0.57 -10.48
C LEU A 14 0.78 0.39 -10.43
N VAL A 15 1.31 -0.11 -9.33
CA VAL A 15 2.76 -0.38 -9.15
C VAL A 15 3.04 -1.87 -9.33
N GLY A 16 2.09 -2.73 -8.95
CA GLY A 16 2.21 -4.16 -9.18
C GLY A 16 1.05 -4.97 -8.61
N VAL A 17 0.97 -6.22 -9.06
CA VAL A 17 0.03 -7.23 -8.57
C VAL A 17 0.84 -8.39 -8.01
N HIS A 18 0.64 -8.70 -6.73
CA HIS A 18 1.41 -9.70 -6.01
C HIS A 18 0.54 -10.89 -5.65
N HIS A 19 0.92 -12.06 -6.14
CA HIS A 19 0.38 -13.33 -5.69
C HIS A 19 1.13 -13.78 -4.43
N ILE A 20 0.40 -13.94 -3.32
CA ILE A 20 0.96 -14.25 -2.00
C ILE A 20 0.36 -15.57 -1.52
N VAL A 21 1.21 -16.58 -1.38
CA VAL A 21 0.85 -17.88 -0.84
C VAL A 21 1.29 -17.94 0.63
N ARG A 22 0.34 -18.18 1.54
CA ARG A 22 0.63 -18.43 2.95
C ARG A 22 0.69 -19.93 3.20
N ASN A 23 1.92 -20.47 3.23
CA ASN A 23 2.21 -21.91 3.31
C ASN A 23 1.52 -22.62 4.49
N GLU A 24 1.31 -21.93 5.61
CA GLU A 24 0.75 -22.53 6.84
C GLU A 24 -0.78 -22.63 6.83
N SER A 25 -1.48 -21.84 6.01
CA SER A 25 -2.95 -21.78 6.02
C SER A 25 -3.59 -22.21 4.70
N GLY A 26 -2.79 -22.44 3.64
CA GLY A 26 -3.29 -22.66 2.28
C GLY A 26 -3.97 -21.44 1.64
N ASN A 27 -4.10 -20.34 2.39
CA ASN A 27 -4.76 -19.13 1.94
C ASN A 27 -3.87 -18.39 0.95
N THR A 28 -4.46 -18.12 -0.22
CA THR A 28 -3.84 -17.38 -1.30
C THR A 28 -4.48 -16.01 -1.40
N THR A 29 -3.66 -14.96 -1.52
CA THR A 29 -4.14 -13.59 -1.69
C THR A 29 -3.49 -12.97 -2.92
N ILE A 30 -4.30 -12.25 -3.71
CA ILE A 30 -3.81 -11.32 -4.73
C ILE A 30 -3.87 -9.93 -4.13
N ALA A 31 -2.72 -9.26 -4.06
CA ALA A 31 -2.62 -7.90 -3.55
C ALA A 31 -2.29 -6.93 -4.68
N PHE A 32 -3.05 -5.85 -4.79
CA PHE A 32 -2.79 -4.74 -5.70
C PHE A 32 -2.05 -3.64 -4.94
N LEU A 33 -0.94 -3.17 -5.49
CA LEU A 33 -0.20 -2.03 -4.95
C LEU A 33 -0.43 -0.82 -5.86
N PHE A 34 -1.04 0.22 -5.32
CA PHE A 34 -1.29 1.47 -6.04
C PHE A 34 -0.36 2.57 -5.54
N ARG A 35 0.10 3.42 -6.45
CA ARG A 35 0.55 4.76 -6.10
C ARG A 35 -0.68 5.64 -6.00
N CYS A 36 -0.75 6.42 -4.94
CA CYS A 36 -1.84 7.37 -4.72
C CYS A 36 -1.29 8.78 -4.51
N GLU A 37 -2.14 9.77 -4.75
CA GLU A 37 -1.91 11.16 -4.40
C GLU A 37 -2.93 11.59 -3.34
N LEU A 38 -2.51 12.48 -2.44
CA LEU A 38 -3.45 13.13 -1.52
C LEU A 38 -4.47 13.94 -2.31
N VAL A 39 -5.75 13.78 -1.96
CA VAL A 39 -6.81 14.65 -2.49
C VAL A 39 -6.71 16.04 -1.86
N ASN A 40 -6.33 16.09 -0.58
CA ASN A 40 -5.98 17.27 0.19
C ASN A 40 -5.12 16.85 1.39
N GLU A 41 -4.58 17.82 2.11
CA GLU A 41 -3.71 17.59 3.28
C GLU A 41 -4.49 17.53 4.61
N VAL A 42 -5.83 17.45 4.58
CA VAL A 42 -6.64 17.39 5.79
C VAL A 42 -6.71 15.94 6.29
N GLN A 43 -6.07 15.70 7.44
CA GLN A 43 -6.18 14.42 8.13
C GLN A 43 -7.48 14.36 8.96
N GLN A 44 -8.29 13.34 8.72
CA GLN A 44 -9.45 13.00 9.54
C GLN A 44 -9.04 12.10 10.73
N PRO A 45 -9.90 11.97 11.75
CA PRO A 45 -9.66 10.99 12.81
C PRO A 45 -9.47 9.58 12.22
N ILE A 46 -8.41 8.89 12.66
CA ILE A 46 -8.17 7.48 12.30
C ILE A 46 -9.27 6.64 12.96
N THR A 47 -9.94 5.80 12.17
CA THR A 47 -11.05 4.96 12.65
C THR A 47 -10.64 3.52 12.91
N ALA A 48 -9.55 3.06 12.29
CA ALA A 48 -8.94 1.76 12.55
C ALA A 48 -8.27 1.75 13.94
N THR A 49 -8.77 0.91 14.84
CA THR A 49 -8.30 0.87 16.24
C THR A 49 -6.96 0.16 16.41
N GLU A 50 -6.55 -0.64 15.43
CA GLU A 50 -5.28 -1.34 15.38
C GLU A 50 -4.10 -0.44 14.97
N ILE A 51 -4.38 0.79 14.49
CA ILE A 51 -3.34 1.73 14.07
C ILE A 51 -2.89 2.56 15.26
N VAL A 52 -1.59 2.46 15.58
CA VAL A 52 -0.94 3.25 16.64
C VAL A 52 -0.70 4.69 16.17
N GLU A 53 -0.16 4.85 14.96
CA GLU A 53 0.17 6.16 14.38
C GLU A 53 0.31 6.09 12.85
N THR A 54 0.34 7.25 12.20
CA THR A 54 0.65 7.42 10.77
C THR A 54 1.81 8.37 10.60
N LEU A 55 2.84 7.95 9.84
CA LEU A 55 4.07 8.70 9.65
C LEU A 55 4.31 9.01 8.17
N TRP A 56 4.85 10.21 7.90
CA TRP A 56 5.46 10.55 6.61
C TRP A 56 6.96 10.34 6.70
N LEU A 57 7.49 9.39 5.93
CA LEU A 57 8.89 8.99 5.95
C LEU A 57 9.51 9.09 4.55
N THR A 58 10.78 9.44 4.51
CA THR A 58 11.62 9.33 3.32
C THR A 58 11.90 7.87 2.97
N GLN A 59 12.37 7.63 1.75
CA GLN A 59 12.80 6.29 1.32
C GLN A 59 13.86 5.70 2.26
N ASP A 60 14.86 6.50 2.65
CA ASP A 60 15.96 6.01 3.50
C ASP A 60 15.46 5.66 4.91
N GLU A 61 14.55 6.46 5.47
CA GLU A 61 13.93 6.16 6.77
C GLU A 61 13.07 4.89 6.72
N ILE A 62 12.31 4.68 5.65
CA ILE A 62 11.54 3.44 5.46
C ILE A 62 12.49 2.24 5.42
N MET A 63 13.58 2.33 4.65
CA MET A 63 14.51 1.22 4.49
C MET A 63 15.40 0.99 5.72
N ALA A 64 15.59 2.00 6.56
CA ALA A 64 16.26 1.84 7.86
C ALA A 64 15.39 1.05 8.87
N ARG A 65 14.06 1.04 8.70
CA ARG A 65 13.08 0.41 9.61
C ARG A 65 12.60 -0.97 9.15
N ILE A 66 13.37 -1.69 8.33
CA ILE A 66 12.97 -3.01 7.80
C ILE A 66 12.57 -4.00 8.90
N SER A 67 13.21 -3.96 10.07
CA SER A 67 12.87 -4.83 11.21
C SER A 67 11.47 -4.58 11.78
N GLU A 68 10.89 -3.40 11.54
CA GLU A 68 9.54 -3.04 11.96
C GLU A 68 8.48 -3.35 10.89
N HIS A 69 8.89 -3.73 9.68
CA HIS A 69 7.95 -4.08 8.62
C HIS A 69 7.15 -5.33 9.00
N ARG A 70 5.82 -5.27 8.82
CA ARG A 70 4.88 -6.36 9.13
C ARG A 70 5.28 -7.72 8.54
N SER A 71 5.93 -7.73 7.38
CA SER A 71 6.44 -8.95 6.74
C SER A 71 7.44 -8.63 5.64
N GLN A 72 8.14 -9.66 5.15
CA GLN A 72 9.00 -9.55 3.96
C GLN A 72 8.23 -9.04 2.72
N THR A 73 6.93 -9.35 2.59
CA THR A 73 6.12 -8.87 1.46
C THR A 73 5.97 -7.35 1.46
N THR A 74 5.92 -6.72 2.64
CA THR A 74 5.89 -5.25 2.78
C THR A 74 7.19 -4.64 2.26
N THR A 75 8.34 -5.18 2.66
CA THR A 75 9.65 -4.73 2.17
C THR A 75 9.76 -4.83 0.64
N THR A 76 9.28 -5.93 0.05
CA THR A 76 9.26 -6.11 -1.41
C THR A 76 8.37 -5.07 -2.10
N ARG A 77 7.20 -4.74 -1.54
CA ARG A 77 6.31 -3.70 -2.08
C ARG A 77 6.97 -2.32 -2.10
N PHE A 78 7.68 -1.94 -1.03
CA PHE A 78 8.45 -0.69 -1.03
C PHE A 78 9.55 -0.69 -2.11
N LYS A 79 10.32 -1.78 -2.24
CA LYS A 79 11.34 -1.91 -3.30
C LYS A 79 10.74 -1.76 -4.70
N ASN A 80 9.58 -2.36 -4.97
CA ASN A 80 8.88 -2.21 -6.25
C ASN A 80 8.40 -0.78 -6.48
N TYR A 81 7.94 -0.08 -5.44
CA TYR A 81 7.56 1.32 -5.57
C TYR A 81 8.77 2.20 -5.92
N PHE A 82 9.90 2.00 -5.23
CA PHE A 82 11.14 2.75 -5.41
C PHE A 82 11.88 2.42 -6.71
N SER A 83 11.66 1.25 -7.33
CA SER A 83 12.24 0.92 -8.64
C SER A 83 11.64 1.74 -9.79
N GLY A 84 10.57 2.51 -9.54
CA GLY A 84 9.91 3.33 -10.55
C GLY A 84 8.90 2.60 -11.42
N ALA A 85 8.53 1.36 -11.09
CA ALA A 85 7.51 0.62 -11.83
C ALA A 85 6.16 1.35 -11.74
N ARG A 86 5.58 1.73 -12.89
CA ARG A 86 4.26 2.37 -13.01
C ARG A 86 3.50 1.76 -14.17
N TYR A 87 2.24 1.44 -13.93
CA TYR A 87 1.33 0.87 -14.88
C TYR A 87 0.02 1.67 -14.91
N PRO A 88 -0.62 1.81 -16.09
CA PRO A 88 -1.90 2.48 -16.22
C PRO A 88 -2.99 1.90 -15.30
N LEU A 89 -3.85 2.76 -14.74
CA LEU A 89 -4.96 2.31 -13.88
C LEU A 89 -6.02 1.52 -14.65
N ASP A 90 -6.15 1.75 -15.95
CA ASP A 90 -7.10 1.05 -16.82
C ASP A 90 -6.75 -0.45 -17.00
N MET A 91 -5.60 -0.90 -16.52
CA MET A 91 -5.28 -2.33 -16.37
C MET A 91 -6.19 -3.03 -15.35
N VAL A 92 -6.80 -2.29 -14.42
CA VAL A 92 -7.74 -2.81 -13.43
C VAL A 92 -9.14 -2.29 -13.76
N THR A 93 -9.92 -3.12 -14.45
CA THR A 93 -11.29 -2.78 -14.83
C THR A 93 -12.30 -3.45 -13.91
N GLN A 94 -13.31 -2.71 -13.48
CA GLN A 94 -14.50 -3.29 -12.87
C GLN A 94 -15.55 -3.53 -13.95
N LEU A 95 -16.02 -4.77 -14.09
CA LEU A 95 -17.16 -5.09 -14.94
C LEU A 95 -18.42 -5.11 -14.07
N THR A 96 -19.42 -4.33 -14.45
CA THR A 96 -20.75 -4.35 -13.82
C THR A 96 -21.72 -5.10 -14.72
N THR A 97 -22.43 -6.08 -14.16
CA THR A 97 -23.55 -6.80 -14.80
C THR A 97 -24.87 -6.17 -14.45
#